data_AF-A0AAE0HUF3-F1
#
_entry.id   AF-A0AAE0HUF3-F1
#
_cell.length_a   1.000
_cell.length_b   1.000
_cell.length_c   1.000
_cell.angle_alpha   90.00
_cell.angle_beta   90.00
_cell.angle_gamma   90.00
#
_symmetry.space_group_name_H-M   'P 1'
#
loop_
_entity.id
_entity.type
_entity.pdbx_description
1 polymer ?
#
loop_
_entity_poly.entity_id
_entity_poly.type
_entity_poly.pdbx_seq_one_letter_code
_entity_poly.pdbx_strand_id
1 'polypeptide(L)'
;MSRQIVLKNAERDKQSVNAHFEADNKAKKKQPRSNIGSSDDEFEGLTVLDRDQTMADIKMDTREELDTGGNVLFIEYMSRGRFDNYLCQTAIYRSDAFPTKVLWQIFDCLFRGIVGLAYPHAFQPPGSNPQTDVIAQVSETSAGLPVLTSYCPHETIIHFDIDPLNILVGDFDSNEHNISPIIKLADYGPVKVFSGRTTPRDAFQSWKVRSHGKTGPKPPEQFSEEWDYVNSTPQAAYQQTAGNYSWWTNLYQIALVMWSAITLCHVEYPPVAEEFNIDHPEGTTTKEWGYGDYLFDQKFSHIDHELRNVVALCLNYNPTRRPAMQMIEATIAKHLTPSPEDRFAQVWAARRFDGPSPPPPPKAE
;
A
#
# COMPACT_ATOMS: atom_id res chain seq x y z
N MET A 1 8.51 -37.64 -26.31
CA MET A 1 7.20 -38.19 -25.89
C MET A 1 6.55 -37.43 -24.72
N SER A 2 7.28 -36.70 -23.88
CA SER A 2 6.68 -36.02 -22.70
C SER A 2 5.87 -34.74 -22.98
N ARG A 3 5.99 -34.10 -24.17
CA ARG A 3 5.21 -32.90 -24.52
C ARG A 3 3.77 -33.19 -24.99
N GLN A 4 3.50 -34.37 -25.53
CA GLN A 4 2.15 -34.74 -25.98
C GLN A 4 1.24 -35.23 -24.85
N ILE A 5 1.81 -35.68 -23.73
CA ILE A 5 1.06 -36.13 -22.55
C ILE A 5 0.53 -34.93 -21.75
N VAL A 6 1.32 -33.85 -21.65
CA VAL A 6 0.90 -32.62 -20.96
C VAL A 6 -0.25 -31.91 -21.68
N LEU A 7 -0.25 -31.88 -23.01
CA LEU A 7 -1.33 -31.28 -23.80
C LEU A 7 -2.64 -32.08 -23.72
N LYS A 8 -2.57 -33.42 -23.69
CA LYS A 8 -3.75 -34.29 -23.54
C LYS A 8 -4.41 -34.18 -22.16
N ASN A 9 -3.63 -33.92 -21.11
CA ASN A 9 -4.19 -33.71 -19.77
C ASN A 9 -4.88 -32.34 -19.66
N ALA A 10 -4.31 -31.29 -20.27
CA ALA A 10 -4.91 -29.95 -20.28
C ALA A 10 -6.24 -29.86 -21.06
N GLU A 11 -6.44 -30.68 -22.10
CA GLU A 11 -7.73 -30.77 -22.82
C GLU A 11 -8.80 -31.54 -22.04
N ARG A 12 -8.38 -32.53 -21.22
CA ARG A 12 -9.28 -33.31 -20.37
C ARG A 12 -9.86 -32.48 -19.22
N ASP A 13 -9.04 -31.63 -18.62
CA ASP A 13 -9.47 -30.74 -17.52
C ASP A 13 -10.42 -29.63 -18.03
N LYS A 14 -10.24 -29.14 -19.27
CA LYS A 14 -11.17 -28.18 -19.88
C LYS A 14 -12.55 -28.78 -20.16
N GLN A 15 -12.63 -30.06 -20.50
CA GLN A 15 -13.91 -30.74 -20.72
C GLN A 15 -14.66 -31.04 -19.42
N SER A 16 -13.95 -31.32 -18.30
CA SER A 16 -14.61 -31.57 -17.02
C SER A 16 -15.19 -30.30 -16.39
N VAL A 17 -14.53 -29.16 -16.56
CA VAL A 17 -14.99 -27.86 -16.04
C VAL A 17 -16.25 -27.37 -16.78
N ASN A 18 -16.32 -27.54 -18.11
CA ASN A 18 -17.53 -27.18 -18.87
C ASN A 18 -18.73 -28.08 -18.55
N ALA A 19 -18.51 -29.38 -18.28
CA ALA A 19 -19.59 -30.30 -17.92
C ALA A 19 -20.20 -29.98 -16.53
N HIS A 20 -19.41 -29.43 -15.59
CA HIS A 20 -19.91 -29.01 -14.28
C HIS A 20 -20.75 -27.72 -14.37
N PHE A 21 -20.35 -26.77 -15.23
CA PHE A 21 -21.05 -25.51 -15.41
C PHE A 21 -22.42 -25.65 -16.10
N GLU A 22 -22.58 -26.61 -17.01
CA GLU A 22 -23.86 -26.89 -17.66
C GLU A 22 -24.86 -27.66 -16.77
N ALA A 23 -24.38 -28.45 -15.80
CA ALA A 23 -25.22 -29.16 -14.85
C ALA A 23 -25.89 -28.20 -13.83
N ASP A 24 -25.14 -27.22 -13.32
CA ASP A 24 -25.65 -26.24 -12.35
C ASP A 24 -26.68 -25.28 -12.94
N ASN A 25 -26.58 -24.95 -14.23
CA ASN A 25 -27.57 -24.10 -14.91
C ASN A 25 -28.88 -24.83 -15.26
N LYS A 26 -28.87 -26.18 -15.33
CA LYS A 26 -30.09 -26.98 -15.47
C LYS A 26 -30.82 -27.21 -14.14
N ALA A 27 -30.11 -27.19 -13.01
CA ALA A 27 -30.70 -27.35 -11.68
C ALA A 27 -31.49 -26.11 -11.21
N LYS A 28 -31.13 -24.90 -11.66
CA LYS A 28 -31.81 -23.64 -11.26
C LYS A 28 -33.13 -23.34 -12.00
N LYS A 29 -33.57 -24.18 -12.96
CA LYS A 29 -34.80 -23.98 -13.75
C LYS A 29 -36.00 -24.85 -13.34
N LYS A 30 -35.95 -25.57 -12.21
CA LYS A 30 -37.07 -26.36 -11.69
C LYS A 30 -37.29 -26.10 -10.20
N GLN A 31 -37.96 -24.99 -9.88
CA GLN A 31 -38.78 -24.90 -8.66
C GLN A 31 -40.17 -24.37 -9.03
N PRO A 32 -41.26 -24.94 -8.48
CA PRO A 32 -42.62 -24.62 -8.90
C PRO A 32 -43.13 -23.35 -8.21
N ARG A 33 -43.79 -22.50 -9.00
CA ARG A 33 -44.62 -21.37 -8.52
C ARG A 33 -45.78 -21.92 -7.68
N SER A 34 -45.82 -21.58 -6.40
CA SER A 34 -47.00 -21.79 -5.55
C SER A 34 -48.09 -20.78 -5.90
N ASN A 35 -49.30 -21.31 -6.12
CA ASN A 35 -50.55 -20.60 -6.35
C ASN A 35 -50.84 -19.55 -5.26
N ILE A 36 -51.09 -18.30 -5.67
CA ILE A 36 -51.86 -17.34 -4.88
C ILE A 36 -53.29 -17.39 -5.43
N GLY A 37 -54.18 -17.96 -4.62
CA GLY A 37 -55.62 -17.93 -4.84
C GLY A 37 -56.22 -16.59 -4.45
N SER A 38 -57.33 -16.27 -5.10
CA SER A 38 -58.12 -15.06 -4.97
C SER A 38 -58.69 -14.85 -3.56
N SER A 39 -58.60 -13.63 -3.07
CA SER A 39 -59.65 -12.98 -2.28
C SER A 39 -59.44 -11.48 -2.36
N ASP A 40 -60.18 -10.84 -3.26
CA ASP A 40 -60.53 -9.43 -3.11
C ASP A 40 -61.46 -9.35 -1.90
N ASP A 41 -60.98 -8.76 -0.81
CA ASP A 41 -61.75 -7.93 0.12
C ASP A 41 -60.84 -7.51 1.29
N GLU A 42 -61.04 -6.27 1.76
CA GLU A 42 -60.36 -5.58 2.87
C GLU A 42 -58.97 -4.98 2.61
N PHE A 43 -58.98 -3.85 1.88
CA PHE A 43 -58.03 -2.77 2.11
C PHE A 43 -58.78 -1.61 2.75
N GLU A 44 -58.59 -1.37 4.05
CA GLU A 44 -58.80 -0.05 4.65
C GLU A 44 -58.16 -0.01 6.06
N GLY A 45 -57.07 0.75 6.22
CA GLY A 45 -56.65 1.17 7.57
C GLY A 45 -55.16 1.20 7.94
N LEU A 46 -54.19 1.04 7.04
CA LEU A 46 -52.81 1.46 7.37
C LEU A 46 -52.65 2.96 7.12
N THR A 47 -52.83 3.74 8.19
CA THR A 47 -52.55 5.18 8.20
C THR A 47 -51.09 5.44 7.81
N VAL A 48 -50.83 6.59 7.18
CA VAL A 48 -49.49 7.01 6.69
C VAL A 48 -48.39 6.92 7.77
N LEU A 49 -48.76 6.99 9.05
CA LEU A 49 -47.85 6.82 10.20
C LEU A 49 -47.23 5.41 10.30
N ASP A 50 -47.90 4.38 9.79
CA ASP A 50 -47.48 2.97 9.95
C ASP A 50 -46.44 2.55 8.89
N ARG A 51 -46.49 3.16 7.70
CA ARG A 51 -45.50 2.92 6.64
C ARG A 51 -44.14 3.52 6.95
N ASP A 52 -44.11 4.71 7.55
CA ASP A 52 -42.86 5.38 7.92
C ASP A 52 -42.19 4.67 9.09
N GLN A 53 -42.99 4.19 10.06
CA GLN A 53 -42.50 3.35 11.15
C GLN A 53 -41.96 2.00 10.64
N THR A 54 -42.72 1.30 9.79
CA THR A 54 -42.27 0.04 9.17
C THR A 54 -40.98 0.21 8.35
N MET A 55 -40.85 1.31 7.60
CA MET A 55 -39.64 1.64 6.85
C MET A 55 -38.46 2.01 7.76
N ALA A 56 -38.72 2.66 8.89
CA ALA A 56 -37.70 2.95 9.90
C ALA A 56 -37.22 1.68 10.60
N ASP A 57 -38.13 0.77 10.92
CA ASP A 57 -37.85 -0.50 11.58
C ASP A 57 -37.06 -1.43 10.64
N ILE A 58 -37.46 -1.55 9.36
CA ILE A 58 -36.67 -2.28 8.33
C ILE A 58 -35.28 -1.67 8.16
N LYS A 59 -35.15 -0.34 8.21
CA LYS A 59 -33.85 0.35 8.13
C LYS A 59 -33.00 0.14 9.40
N MET A 60 -33.61 -0.04 10.57
CA MET A 60 -32.89 -0.40 11.80
C MET A 60 -32.42 -1.85 11.73
N ASP A 61 -33.29 -2.78 11.35
CA ASP A 61 -32.99 -4.21 11.26
C ASP A 61 -31.86 -4.48 10.25
N THR A 62 -31.91 -3.82 9.09
CA THR A 62 -30.82 -3.90 8.10
C THR A 62 -29.52 -3.24 8.54
N ARG A 63 -29.56 -2.20 9.40
CA ARG A 63 -28.34 -1.62 9.99
C ARG A 63 -27.74 -2.54 11.04
N GLU A 64 -28.57 -3.13 11.90
CA GLU A 64 -28.13 -4.11 12.89
C GLU A 64 -27.53 -5.36 12.22
N GLU A 65 -28.12 -5.84 11.11
CA GLU A 65 -27.54 -6.92 10.29
C GLU A 65 -26.20 -6.52 9.64
N LEU A 66 -26.06 -5.28 9.16
CA LEU A 66 -24.79 -4.78 8.61
C LEU A 66 -23.70 -4.64 9.69
N ASP A 67 -24.06 -4.12 10.86
CA ASP A 67 -23.14 -3.92 11.99
C ASP A 67 -22.72 -5.27 12.60
N THR A 68 -23.60 -6.27 12.61
CA THR A 68 -23.30 -7.61 13.14
C THR A 68 -22.65 -8.55 12.13
N GLY A 69 -22.79 -8.27 10.82
CA GLY A 69 -22.34 -9.16 9.75
C GLY A 69 -20.83 -9.29 9.58
N GLY A 70 -20.02 -8.42 10.19
CA GLY A 70 -18.54 -8.46 10.11
C GLY A 70 -17.94 -8.34 8.70
N ASN A 71 -18.78 -8.09 7.68
CA ASN A 71 -18.42 -8.06 6.26
C ASN A 71 -18.31 -6.63 5.71
N VAL A 72 -18.48 -5.62 6.57
CA VAL A 72 -18.42 -4.20 6.21
C VAL A 72 -17.23 -3.57 6.92
N LEU A 73 -16.41 -2.85 6.16
CA LEU A 73 -15.30 -2.07 6.68
C LEU A 73 -15.56 -0.60 6.35
N PHE A 74 -15.65 0.24 7.38
CA PHE A 74 -15.69 1.69 7.22
C PHE A 74 -14.26 2.23 7.29
N ILE A 75 -13.86 2.98 6.27
CA ILE A 75 -12.55 3.63 6.18
C ILE A 75 -12.72 5.09 5.82
N GLU A 76 -11.71 5.89 6.14
CA GLU A 76 -11.62 7.29 5.72
C GLU A 76 -11.74 7.40 4.19
N TYR A 77 -12.58 8.32 3.73
CA TYR A 77 -12.74 8.56 2.30
C TYR A 77 -11.60 9.44 1.77
N MET A 78 -10.83 8.89 0.83
CA MET A 78 -9.72 9.57 0.17
C MET A 78 -10.22 10.20 -1.14
N SER A 79 -10.57 11.49 -1.08
CA SER A 79 -11.34 12.23 -2.09
C SER A 79 -10.73 12.26 -3.49
N ARG A 80 -9.43 12.00 -3.62
CA ARG A 80 -8.67 12.13 -4.87
C ARG A 80 -8.27 10.78 -5.49
N GLY A 81 -8.77 9.69 -4.91
CA GLY A 81 -8.58 8.34 -5.44
C GLY A 81 -7.14 7.86 -5.32
N ARG A 82 -6.66 7.14 -6.32
CA ARG A 82 -5.39 6.40 -6.27
C ARG A 82 -4.21 7.20 -6.81
N PHE A 83 -3.03 6.97 -6.24
CA PHE A 83 -1.79 7.63 -6.65
C PHE A 83 -1.31 7.24 -8.06
N ASP A 84 -1.62 6.02 -8.51
CA ASP A 84 -1.29 5.55 -9.87
C ASP A 84 -1.84 6.46 -10.98
N ASN A 85 -3.03 7.06 -10.79
CA ASN A 85 -3.60 8.00 -11.73
C ASN A 85 -2.68 9.21 -11.94
N TYR A 86 -2.09 9.73 -10.86
CA TYR A 86 -1.20 10.89 -10.90
C TYR A 86 0.16 10.55 -11.52
N LEU A 87 0.70 9.36 -11.25
CA LEU A 87 1.89 8.87 -11.92
C LEU A 87 1.67 8.75 -13.43
N CYS A 88 0.60 8.06 -13.84
CA CYS A 88 0.26 7.86 -15.26
C CYS A 88 0.06 9.18 -15.99
N GLN A 89 -0.71 10.09 -15.41
CA GLN A 89 -0.94 11.38 -16.04
C GLN A 89 0.38 12.18 -16.13
N THR A 90 1.25 12.15 -15.12
CA THR A 90 2.51 12.93 -15.13
C THR A 90 3.52 12.33 -16.10
N ALA A 91 3.54 11.00 -16.25
CA ALA A 91 4.33 10.31 -17.25
C ALA A 91 3.96 10.70 -18.70
N ILE A 92 2.69 11.01 -18.97
CA ILE A 92 2.22 11.50 -20.28
C ILE A 92 2.80 12.89 -20.57
N TYR A 93 2.84 13.76 -19.56
CA TYR A 93 3.31 15.14 -19.68
C TYR A 93 4.66 15.34 -18.99
N ARG A 94 5.72 14.66 -19.47
CA ARG A 94 7.06 14.65 -18.84
C ARG A 94 7.67 16.02 -18.54
N SER A 95 7.27 17.06 -19.27
CA SER A 95 7.67 18.45 -19.01
C SER A 95 7.09 19.02 -17.71
N ASP A 96 6.17 18.30 -17.08
CA ASP A 96 5.44 18.68 -15.87
C ASP A 96 5.62 17.63 -14.76
N ALA A 97 6.84 17.10 -14.63
CA ALA A 97 7.23 16.14 -13.60
C ALA A 97 7.00 16.68 -12.18
N PHE A 98 6.94 15.78 -11.19
CA PHE A 98 6.78 16.16 -9.78
C PHE A 98 7.94 17.07 -9.34
N PRO A 99 7.66 18.26 -8.77
CA PRO A 99 8.68 19.07 -8.15
C PRO A 99 9.34 18.33 -6.98
N THR A 100 10.64 18.56 -6.77
CA THR A 100 11.42 17.98 -5.67
C THR A 100 10.72 18.09 -4.31
N LYS A 101 10.14 19.26 -3.99
CA LYS A 101 9.43 19.47 -2.72
C LYS A 101 8.20 18.57 -2.57
N VAL A 102 7.46 18.35 -3.66
CA VAL A 102 6.30 17.46 -3.70
C VAL A 102 6.76 16.01 -3.51
N LEU A 103 7.86 15.60 -4.15
CA LEU A 103 8.44 14.26 -3.96
C LEU A 103 8.87 14.01 -2.50
N TRP A 104 9.52 14.99 -1.87
CA TRP A 104 9.89 14.89 -0.45
C TRP A 104 8.66 14.73 0.46
N GLN A 105 7.57 15.43 0.17
CA GLN A 105 6.35 15.32 0.98
C GLN A 105 5.58 14.03 0.73
N ILE A 106 5.53 13.55 -0.52
CA ILE A 106 5.03 12.19 -0.82
C ILE A 106 5.83 11.17 0.00
N PHE A 107 7.16 11.30 0.02
CA PHE A 107 8.02 10.40 0.77
C PHE A 107 7.79 10.50 2.28
N ASP A 108 7.59 11.69 2.84
CA ASP A 108 7.23 11.91 4.24
C ASP A 108 5.94 11.18 4.63
N CYS A 109 4.84 11.41 3.89
CA CYS A 109 3.56 10.75 4.17
C CYS A 109 3.68 9.22 4.16
N LEU A 110 4.36 8.66 3.15
CA LEU A 110 4.56 7.22 3.04
C LEU A 110 5.47 6.67 4.14
N PHE A 111 6.54 7.40 4.48
CA PHE A 111 7.48 7.01 5.52
C PHE A 111 6.83 6.99 6.91
N ARG A 112 6.00 7.98 7.24
CA ARG A 112 5.22 8.00 8.49
C ARG A 112 4.29 6.79 8.62
N GLY A 113 3.65 6.39 7.52
CA GLY A 113 2.89 5.14 7.46
C GLY A 113 3.74 3.90 7.80
N ILE A 114 5.01 3.86 7.37
CA ILE A 114 5.95 2.78 7.76
C ILE A 114 6.28 2.85 9.24
N VAL A 115 6.50 4.04 9.79
CA VAL A 115 6.76 4.20 11.23
C VAL A 115 5.58 3.65 12.03
N GLY A 116 4.33 3.97 11.64
CA GLY A 116 3.13 3.40 12.25
C GLY A 116 3.09 1.88 12.19
N LEU A 117 3.43 1.29 11.03
CA LEU A 117 3.49 -0.18 10.86
C LEU A 117 4.63 -0.85 11.63
N ALA A 118 5.74 -0.13 11.85
CA ALA A 118 6.87 -0.62 12.64
C ALA A 118 6.58 -0.58 14.14
N TYR A 119 5.77 0.37 14.62
CA TYR A 119 5.44 0.54 16.03
C TYR A 119 3.92 0.71 16.24
N PRO A 120 3.12 -0.35 16.00
CA PRO A 120 1.65 -0.25 15.96
C PRO A 120 1.01 0.24 17.27
N HIS A 121 1.72 0.13 18.40
CA HIS A 121 1.25 0.55 19.72
C HIS A 121 1.86 1.88 20.21
N ALA A 122 2.86 2.44 19.53
CA ALA A 122 3.58 3.62 20.03
C ALA A 122 2.73 4.89 20.01
N PHE A 123 1.74 4.95 19.12
CA PHE A 123 0.92 6.13 18.86
C PHE A 123 -0.49 6.01 19.45
N GLN A 124 -0.77 4.95 20.20
CA GLN A 124 -2.04 4.74 20.87
C GLN A 124 -2.01 5.38 22.26
N PRO A 125 -3.01 6.22 22.64
CA PRO A 125 -3.12 6.73 24.00
C PRO A 125 -3.14 5.58 25.03
N PRO A 126 -2.42 5.68 26.16
CA PRO A 126 -2.40 4.63 27.17
C PRO A 126 -3.80 4.25 27.65
N GLY A 127 -4.12 2.96 27.60
CA GLY A 127 -5.42 2.43 28.04
C GLY A 127 -6.57 2.64 27.06
N SER A 128 -6.33 3.24 25.88
CA SER A 128 -7.34 3.30 24.82
C SER A 128 -7.56 1.94 24.17
N ASN A 129 -8.79 1.71 23.72
CA ASN A 129 -9.19 0.53 22.99
C ASN A 129 -9.61 0.97 21.57
N PRO A 130 -8.79 0.73 20.53
CA PRO A 130 -9.09 1.19 19.18
C PRO A 130 -10.33 0.53 18.54
N GLN A 131 -10.88 -0.53 19.16
CA GLN A 131 -12.13 -1.14 18.74
C GLN A 131 -13.37 -0.40 19.27
N THR A 132 -13.25 0.42 20.31
CA THR A 132 -14.38 1.13 20.94
C THR A 132 -14.21 2.64 21.00
N ASP A 133 -12.97 3.11 20.96
CA ASP A 133 -12.63 4.51 21.19
C ASP A 133 -12.27 5.19 19.87
N VAL A 134 -12.72 6.43 19.72
CA VAL A 134 -12.28 7.29 18.61
C VAL A 134 -10.85 7.76 18.94
N ILE A 135 -9.86 7.16 18.29
CA ILE A 135 -8.46 7.53 18.44
C ILE A 135 -8.16 8.72 17.51
N ALA A 136 -7.67 9.82 18.09
CA ALA A 136 -7.23 10.96 17.30
C ALA A 136 -6.04 10.57 16.42
N GLN A 137 -6.03 11.07 15.17
CA GLN A 137 -4.86 10.92 14.30
C GLN A 137 -3.70 11.72 14.89
N VAL A 138 -2.52 11.11 14.91
CA VAL A 138 -1.28 11.73 15.37
C VAL A 138 -0.23 11.56 14.30
N SER A 139 0.71 12.50 14.24
CA SER A 139 1.82 12.45 13.29
C SER A 139 2.83 11.39 13.77
N GLU A 140 2.99 10.29 13.02
CA GLU A 140 3.94 9.25 13.38
C GLU A 140 5.39 9.75 13.22
N THR A 141 6.22 9.51 14.24
CA THR A 141 7.62 9.91 14.31
C THR A 141 8.47 8.77 14.86
N SER A 142 9.67 8.57 14.31
CA SER A 142 10.65 7.61 14.81
C SER A 142 11.49 8.16 15.97
N ALA A 143 11.35 9.45 16.28
CA ALA A 143 12.07 10.10 17.37
C ALA A 143 11.74 9.45 18.72
N GLY A 144 12.78 9.04 19.45
CA GLY A 144 12.64 8.39 20.76
C GLY A 144 12.17 6.93 20.73
N LEU A 145 11.88 6.37 19.55
CA LEU A 145 11.54 4.96 19.41
C LEU A 145 12.81 4.08 19.35
N PRO A 146 12.76 2.84 19.87
CA PRO A 146 13.92 1.95 19.92
C PRO A 146 14.35 1.51 18.52
N VAL A 147 15.66 1.50 18.24
CA VAL A 147 16.19 1.00 16.97
C VAL A 147 15.91 -0.49 16.83
N LEU A 148 15.20 -0.86 15.76
CA LEU A 148 14.92 -2.26 15.44
C LEU A 148 16.08 -2.87 14.64
N THR A 149 16.58 -4.01 15.11
CA THR A 149 17.65 -4.77 14.46
C THR A 149 17.11 -6.07 13.85
N SER A 150 17.88 -6.69 12.95
CA SER A 150 17.50 -7.97 12.35
C SER A 150 17.19 -9.00 13.42
N TYR A 151 16.04 -9.65 13.23
CA TYR A 151 15.57 -10.69 14.12
C TYR A 151 15.43 -10.26 15.59
N CYS A 152 15.21 -8.96 15.86
CA CYS A 152 14.79 -8.52 17.19
C CYS A 152 13.36 -9.01 17.51
N PRO A 153 13.02 -9.26 18.79
CA PRO A 153 11.73 -9.86 19.17
C PRO A 153 10.54 -8.89 19.06
N HIS A 154 10.75 -7.66 18.57
CA HIS A 154 9.72 -6.66 18.37
C HIS A 154 8.82 -7.05 17.19
N GLU A 155 7.51 -6.86 17.35
CA GLU A 155 6.53 -7.15 16.31
C GLU A 155 6.37 -5.95 15.37
N THR A 156 6.55 -6.19 14.08
CA THR A 156 6.31 -5.21 13.01
C THR A 156 5.21 -5.72 12.09
N ILE A 157 4.39 -4.81 11.57
CA ILE A 157 3.39 -5.12 10.56
C ILE A 157 4.01 -4.91 9.18
N ILE A 158 3.95 -5.93 8.34
CA ILE A 158 4.49 -5.89 6.99
C ILE A 158 3.35 -5.99 6.00
N HIS A 159 3.29 -5.02 5.09
CA HIS A 159 2.17 -4.83 4.19
C HIS A 159 2.20 -5.81 3.00
N PHE A 160 3.39 -6.11 2.47
CA PHE A 160 3.65 -6.98 1.30
C PHE A 160 3.05 -6.54 -0.04
N ASP A 161 2.26 -5.48 -0.08
CA ASP A 161 1.54 -5.06 -1.30
C ASP A 161 1.50 -3.53 -1.44
N ILE A 162 2.58 -2.86 -1.04
CA ILE A 162 2.70 -1.42 -1.26
C ILE A 162 3.10 -1.18 -2.70
N ASP A 163 2.22 -0.51 -3.45
CA ASP A 163 2.46 0.00 -4.80
C ASP A 163 1.49 1.16 -5.08
N PRO A 164 1.62 1.88 -6.21
CA PRO A 164 0.80 3.07 -6.48
C PRO A 164 -0.72 2.84 -6.52
N LEU A 165 -1.20 1.61 -6.74
CA LEU A 165 -2.64 1.28 -6.71
C LEU A 165 -3.18 1.19 -5.29
N ASN A 166 -2.32 0.87 -4.32
CA ASN A 166 -2.65 0.73 -2.90
C ASN A 166 -2.20 1.96 -2.09
N ILE A 167 -2.01 3.10 -2.78
CA ILE A 167 -1.74 4.40 -2.18
C ILE A 167 -2.87 5.33 -2.60
N LEU A 168 -3.53 5.92 -1.61
CA LEU A 168 -4.66 6.82 -1.80
C LEU A 168 -4.27 8.26 -1.52
N VAL A 169 -4.94 9.17 -2.23
CA VAL A 169 -4.72 10.61 -2.16
C VAL A 169 -5.98 11.26 -1.58
N GLY A 170 -5.80 12.03 -0.52
CA GLY A 170 -6.85 12.72 0.22
C GLY A 170 -6.85 14.22 -0.06
N ASP A 171 -7.42 15.00 0.85
CA ASP A 171 -7.42 16.45 0.75
C ASP A 171 -6.10 17.08 1.23
N PHE A 172 -5.93 18.36 0.93
CA PHE A 172 -4.91 19.18 1.55
C PHE A 172 -5.34 19.52 2.98
N ASP A 173 -4.37 19.71 3.87
CA ASP A 173 -4.63 20.31 5.17
C ASP A 173 -3.80 21.58 5.38
N SER A 174 -4.21 22.40 6.36
CA SER A 174 -3.53 23.66 6.66
C SER A 174 -2.22 23.49 7.42
N ASN A 175 -1.83 22.26 7.74
CA ASN A 175 -0.75 21.95 8.65
C ASN A 175 0.41 21.31 7.88
N GLU A 176 0.48 19.97 7.89
CA GLU A 176 1.58 19.17 7.34
C GLU A 176 1.44 18.93 5.83
N HIS A 177 0.25 19.15 5.26
CA HIS A 177 -0.12 18.80 3.88
C HIS A 177 -0.58 20.02 3.07
N ASN A 178 0.15 21.13 3.20
CA ASN A 178 -0.15 22.39 2.51
C ASN A 178 0.47 22.51 1.11
N ILE A 179 1.48 21.69 0.78
CA ILE A 179 2.17 21.66 -0.52
C ILE A 179 1.71 20.46 -1.36
N SER A 180 1.54 19.29 -0.76
CA SER A 180 1.00 18.06 -1.38
C SER A 180 -0.19 17.60 -0.55
N PRO A 181 -1.24 17.02 -1.18
CA PRO A 181 -2.34 16.42 -0.43
C PRO A 181 -1.84 15.29 0.47
N ILE A 182 -2.69 14.92 1.44
CA ILE A 182 -2.48 13.76 2.31
C ILE A 182 -2.39 12.50 1.45
N ILE A 183 -1.35 11.69 1.68
CA ILE A 183 -1.13 10.42 0.98
C ILE A 183 -1.08 9.29 2.01
N LYS A 184 -1.92 8.27 1.85
CA LYS A 184 -2.01 7.15 2.81
C LYS A 184 -1.90 5.80 2.13
N LEU A 185 -1.30 4.85 2.84
CA LEU A 185 -1.31 3.43 2.48
C LEU A 185 -2.73 2.87 2.65
N ALA A 186 -3.13 1.98 1.74
CA ALA A 186 -4.43 1.33 1.73
C ALA A 186 -4.30 -0.17 1.40
N ASP A 187 -5.40 -0.90 1.56
CA ASP A 187 -5.49 -2.34 1.35
C ASP A 187 -4.54 -3.16 2.23
N TYR A 188 -4.94 -3.31 3.48
CA TYR A 188 -4.23 -4.12 4.47
C TYR A 188 -4.57 -5.63 4.36
N GLY A 189 -5.26 -6.09 3.31
CA GLY A 189 -5.64 -7.50 3.15
C GLY A 189 -4.47 -8.51 3.25
N PRO A 190 -3.30 -8.25 2.63
CA PRO A 190 -2.19 -9.20 2.66
C PRO A 190 -1.27 -9.07 3.88
N VAL A 191 -1.50 -8.12 4.79
CA VAL A 191 -0.53 -7.82 5.85
C VAL A 191 -0.26 -9.00 6.78
N LYS A 192 0.94 -9.04 7.36
CA LYS A 192 1.33 -10.02 8.36
C LYS A 192 2.17 -9.36 9.44
N VAL A 193 2.04 -9.88 10.66
CA VAL A 193 2.89 -9.48 11.77
C VAL A 193 4.11 -10.40 11.79
N PHE A 194 5.29 -9.81 11.85
CA PHE A 194 6.57 -10.51 11.98
C PHE A 194 7.31 -10.04 13.22
N SER A 195 7.89 -10.99 13.95
CA SER A 195 8.90 -10.71 14.96
C SER A 195 10.12 -11.59 14.67
N GLY A 196 11.27 -11.19 15.20
CA GLY A 196 12.46 -12.02 15.20
C GLY A 196 12.42 -13.19 16.17
N ARG A 197 11.24 -13.69 16.54
CA ARG A 197 11.14 -14.95 17.29
C ARG A 197 11.04 -16.08 16.27
N THR A 198 11.75 -17.18 16.52
CA THR A 198 11.70 -18.35 15.64
C THR A 198 10.84 -19.44 16.24
N THR A 199 9.58 -19.53 15.80
CA THR A 199 8.78 -20.75 15.95
C THR A 199 8.71 -21.52 14.64
N PRO A 200 8.40 -22.83 14.64
CA PRO A 200 8.12 -23.57 13.41
C PRO A 200 6.98 -22.96 12.58
N ARG A 201 6.03 -22.27 13.23
CA ARG A 201 4.98 -21.52 12.54
C ARG A 201 5.57 -20.33 11.77
N ASP A 202 6.49 -19.60 12.38
CA ASP A 202 7.16 -18.44 11.76
C ASP A 202 8.04 -18.86 10.57
N ALA A 203 8.63 -20.06 10.65
CA ALA A 203 9.31 -20.68 9.52
C ALA A 203 8.37 -20.83 8.32
N PHE A 204 7.23 -21.51 8.51
CA PHE A 204 6.26 -21.74 7.45
C PHE A 204 5.71 -20.42 6.89
N GLN A 205 5.42 -19.45 7.76
CA GLN A 205 4.97 -18.13 7.31
C GLN A 205 6.01 -17.44 6.44
N SER A 206 7.29 -17.48 6.83
CA SER A 206 8.39 -16.89 6.06
C SER A 206 8.47 -17.46 4.64
N TRP A 207 8.30 -18.77 4.48
CA TRP A 207 8.22 -19.41 3.16
C TRP A 207 6.95 -19.01 2.40
N LYS A 208 5.81 -18.97 3.08
CA LYS A 208 4.52 -18.64 2.48
C LYS A 208 4.49 -17.20 1.93
N VAL A 209 5.12 -16.25 2.63
CA VAL A 209 5.10 -14.84 2.22
C VAL A 209 5.99 -14.53 1.03
N ARG A 210 6.87 -15.42 0.57
CA ARG A 210 7.63 -15.23 -0.68
C ARG A 210 6.74 -14.92 -1.89
N SER A 211 5.58 -15.56 -1.97
CA SER A 211 4.62 -15.32 -3.05
C SER A 211 3.53 -14.29 -2.72
N HIS A 212 3.52 -13.69 -1.51
CA HIS A 212 2.51 -12.69 -1.14
C HIS A 212 2.70 -11.35 -1.88
N GLY A 213 1.60 -10.60 -2.01
CA GLY A 213 1.53 -9.39 -2.82
C GLY A 213 1.37 -9.66 -4.32
N LYS A 214 1.25 -8.59 -5.11
CA LYS A 214 1.15 -8.65 -6.57
C LYS A 214 2.41 -9.27 -7.20
N THR A 215 2.28 -9.70 -8.46
CA THR A 215 3.35 -10.36 -9.23
C THR A 215 4.52 -9.44 -9.61
N GLY A 216 4.43 -8.15 -9.29
CA GLY A 216 5.43 -7.12 -9.59
C GLY A 216 6.73 -7.24 -8.79
N PRO A 217 7.52 -6.17 -8.70
CA PRO A 217 8.81 -6.20 -8.01
C PRO A 217 8.57 -6.38 -6.51
N LYS A 218 9.00 -7.54 -6.02
CA LYS A 218 8.97 -7.87 -4.60
C LYS A 218 10.23 -7.30 -3.92
N PRO A 219 10.26 -7.11 -2.60
CA PRO A 219 11.47 -6.94 -1.83
C PRO A 219 12.42 -8.15 -1.93
N PRO A 220 13.75 -7.96 -1.95
CA PRO A 220 14.78 -9.01 -1.99
C PRO A 220 14.59 -10.10 -0.94
N GLU A 221 14.01 -9.75 0.20
CA GLU A 221 13.67 -10.69 1.27
C GLU A 221 12.70 -11.79 0.82
N GLN A 222 11.94 -11.61 -0.26
CA GLN A 222 11.02 -12.61 -0.84
C GLN A 222 11.65 -13.49 -1.94
N PHE A 223 12.71 -13.04 -2.62
CA PHE A 223 13.20 -13.70 -3.84
C PHE A 223 14.72 -13.85 -3.98
N SER A 224 15.51 -13.31 -3.05
CA SER A 224 16.98 -13.42 -3.05
C SER A 224 17.49 -14.85 -3.22
N GLU A 225 18.68 -14.99 -3.82
CA GLU A 225 19.36 -16.27 -4.03
C GLU A 225 19.67 -17.00 -2.70
N GLU A 226 19.76 -16.24 -1.60
CA GLU A 226 19.92 -16.80 -0.25
C GLU A 226 18.85 -17.87 0.07
N TRP A 227 17.63 -17.74 -0.47
CA TRP A 227 16.56 -18.73 -0.30
C TRP A 227 16.91 -20.12 -0.82
N ASP A 228 17.78 -20.24 -1.83
CA ASP A 228 18.18 -21.53 -2.41
C ASP A 228 19.11 -22.31 -1.48
N TYR A 229 19.67 -21.65 -0.46
CA TYR A 229 20.58 -22.22 0.53
C TYR A 229 19.95 -22.37 1.92
N VAL A 230 18.69 -21.95 2.11
CA VAL A 230 17.98 -22.10 3.39
C VAL A 230 17.28 -23.45 3.45
N ASN A 231 17.83 -24.38 4.23
CA ASN A 231 17.21 -25.68 4.49
C ASN A 231 16.24 -25.68 5.70
N SER A 232 16.19 -24.58 6.46
CA SER A 232 15.40 -24.44 7.69
C SER A 232 14.60 -23.12 7.71
N THR A 233 14.79 -22.28 8.73
CA THR A 233 14.25 -20.91 8.77
C THR A 233 15.36 -19.95 8.36
N PRO A 234 15.08 -18.89 7.59
CA PRO A 234 16.13 -17.95 7.20
C PRO A 234 16.82 -17.30 8.41
N GLN A 235 16.04 -17.06 9.47
CA GLN A 235 16.57 -16.60 10.76
C GLN A 235 17.56 -17.59 11.40
N ALA A 236 17.23 -18.88 11.46
CA ALA A 236 18.11 -19.90 12.05
C ALA A 236 19.38 -20.10 11.22
N ALA A 237 19.31 -19.82 9.92
CA ALA A 237 20.46 -19.78 9.02
C ALA A 237 21.19 -18.42 9.03
N TYR A 238 20.77 -17.45 9.87
CA TYR A 238 21.32 -16.10 9.96
C TYR A 238 21.46 -15.41 8.59
N GLN A 239 20.48 -15.63 7.71
CA GLN A 239 20.45 -15.01 6.40
C GLN A 239 20.36 -13.49 6.55
N GLN A 240 21.10 -12.77 5.72
CA GLN A 240 21.12 -11.31 5.78
C GLN A 240 19.91 -10.72 5.05
N THR A 241 19.44 -11.38 4.00
CA THR A 241 18.39 -10.91 3.11
C THR A 241 17.19 -11.84 3.11
N ALA A 242 17.36 -13.12 2.81
CA ALA A 242 16.24 -14.05 2.68
C ALA A 242 15.44 -14.09 3.99
N GLY A 243 14.13 -13.84 3.90
CA GLY A 243 13.22 -13.90 5.04
C GLY A 243 13.55 -12.97 6.21
N ASN A 244 14.48 -12.04 6.06
CA ASN A 244 14.78 -11.01 7.05
C ASN A 244 13.71 -9.91 6.98
N TYR A 245 12.47 -10.29 7.30
CA TYR A 245 11.30 -9.43 7.18
C TYR A 245 11.17 -8.51 8.41
N SER A 246 10.97 -7.21 8.16
CA SER A 246 10.64 -6.21 9.18
C SER A 246 10.09 -4.94 8.51
N TRP A 247 10.07 -3.83 9.23
CA TRP A 247 9.70 -2.52 8.71
C TRP A 247 10.47 -2.11 7.45
N TRP A 248 11.73 -2.51 7.30
CA TRP A 248 12.55 -2.20 6.13
C TRP A 248 12.03 -2.88 4.86
N THR A 249 11.22 -3.95 4.98
CA THR A 249 10.55 -4.58 3.83
C THR A 249 9.50 -3.64 3.26
N ASN A 250 8.74 -2.94 4.11
CA ASN A 250 7.84 -1.87 3.67
C ASN A 250 8.63 -0.70 3.09
N LEU A 251 9.79 -0.36 3.68
CA LEU A 251 10.66 0.73 3.22
C LEU A 251 11.10 0.54 1.77
N TYR A 252 11.48 -0.69 1.42
CA TYR A 252 11.82 -1.04 0.05
C TYR A 252 10.66 -0.80 -0.91
N GLN A 253 9.44 -1.22 -0.53
CA GLN A 253 8.27 -1.06 -1.39
C GLN A 253 7.86 0.41 -1.57
N ILE A 254 7.93 1.26 -0.54
CA ILE A 254 7.71 2.71 -0.75
C ILE A 254 8.82 3.31 -1.61
N ALA A 255 10.05 2.80 -1.52
CA ALA A 255 11.14 3.28 -2.36
C ALA A 255 10.94 2.91 -3.84
N LEU A 256 10.29 1.78 -4.14
CA LEU A 256 9.85 1.47 -5.51
C LEU A 256 8.77 2.44 -6.02
N VAL A 257 7.88 2.88 -5.14
CA VAL A 257 6.90 3.93 -5.45
C VAL A 257 7.61 5.25 -5.74
N MET A 258 8.57 5.65 -4.90
CA MET A 258 9.36 6.86 -5.10
C MET A 258 10.21 6.78 -6.37
N TRP A 259 10.81 5.63 -6.66
CA TRP A 259 11.52 5.36 -7.90
C TRP A 259 10.60 5.57 -9.11
N SER A 260 9.36 5.08 -9.04
CA SER A 260 8.36 5.27 -10.11
C SER A 260 7.94 6.74 -10.23
N ALA A 261 7.86 7.49 -9.13
CA ALA A 261 7.54 8.91 -9.12
C ALA A 261 8.67 9.78 -9.70
N ILE A 262 9.93 9.44 -9.42
CA ILE A 262 11.12 10.14 -9.95
C ILE A 262 11.32 9.83 -11.44
N THR A 263 11.23 8.56 -11.81
CA THR A 263 11.53 8.11 -13.18
C THR A 263 10.35 8.21 -14.13
N LEU A 264 9.13 8.31 -13.58
CA LEU A 264 7.86 8.22 -14.31
C LEU A 264 7.76 6.94 -15.15
N CYS A 265 8.40 5.87 -14.68
CA CYS A 265 8.47 4.58 -15.32
C CYS A 265 7.96 3.49 -14.38
N HIS A 266 7.53 2.36 -14.94
CA HIS A 266 7.35 1.14 -14.16
C HIS A 266 8.71 0.56 -13.81
N VAL A 267 8.82 0.03 -12.60
CA VAL A 267 10.02 -0.67 -12.12
C VAL A 267 10.32 -1.85 -13.05
N GLU A 268 11.61 -2.09 -13.27
CA GLU A 268 12.09 -3.22 -14.06
C GLU A 268 11.60 -4.57 -13.50
N TYR A 269 11.28 -5.50 -14.41
CA TYR A 269 10.86 -6.85 -14.05
C TYR A 269 11.39 -7.89 -15.07
N PRO A 270 12.23 -8.86 -14.65
CA PRO A 270 12.77 -9.02 -13.30
C PRO A 270 13.80 -7.93 -12.96
N PRO A 271 13.87 -7.45 -11.70
CA PRO A 271 14.83 -6.44 -11.31
C PRO A 271 16.26 -7.03 -11.26
N VAL A 272 17.26 -6.24 -11.68
CA VAL A 272 18.68 -6.60 -11.58
C VAL A 272 19.36 -5.67 -10.59
N ALA A 273 20.07 -6.25 -9.60
CA ALA A 273 20.84 -5.47 -8.65
C ALA A 273 22.20 -5.09 -9.26
N GLU A 274 22.64 -3.87 -9.00
CA GLU A 274 23.92 -3.34 -9.47
C GLU A 274 24.66 -2.63 -8.33
N GLU A 275 25.96 -2.41 -8.53
CA GLU A 275 26.79 -1.64 -7.61
C GLU A 275 26.62 -0.15 -7.92
N PHE A 276 26.32 0.65 -6.90
CA PHE A 276 26.21 2.10 -7.02
C PHE A 276 26.95 2.82 -5.88
N ASN A 277 27.30 4.07 -6.14
CA ASN A 277 27.98 4.94 -5.18
C ASN A 277 26.95 5.81 -4.45
N ILE A 278 27.11 5.93 -3.14
CA ILE A 278 26.33 6.86 -2.31
C ILE A 278 27.28 7.88 -1.73
N ASP A 279 27.01 9.16 -2.03
CA ASP A 279 27.71 10.29 -1.46
C ASP A 279 27.06 10.71 -0.14
N HIS A 280 27.85 10.77 0.92
CA HIS A 280 27.40 11.17 2.24
C HIS A 280 27.68 12.65 2.52
N PRO A 281 26.91 13.30 3.41
CA PRO A 281 27.08 14.71 3.74
C PRO A 281 28.50 15.10 4.22
N GLU A 282 29.22 14.17 4.84
CA GLU A 282 30.61 14.34 5.28
C GLU A 282 31.65 14.28 4.13
N GLY A 283 31.21 14.13 2.88
CA GLY A 283 32.07 14.08 1.70
C GLY A 283 32.72 12.72 1.47
N THR A 284 32.26 11.67 2.15
CA THR A 284 32.67 10.30 1.87
C THR A 284 31.73 9.66 0.85
N THR A 285 32.23 8.68 0.10
CA THR A 285 31.43 7.88 -0.83
C THR A 285 31.52 6.42 -0.44
N THR A 286 30.37 5.74 -0.31
CA THR A 286 30.32 4.29 -0.06
C THR A 286 29.76 3.55 -1.26
N LYS A 287 30.25 2.32 -1.46
CA LYS A 287 29.70 1.39 -2.44
C LYS A 287 28.57 0.58 -1.82
N GLU A 288 27.45 0.57 -2.51
CA GLU A 288 26.23 -0.15 -2.14
C GLU A 288 25.82 -1.10 -3.27
N TRP A 289 25.02 -2.11 -2.93
CA TRP A 289 24.53 -3.11 -3.88
C TRP A 289 23.01 -3.19 -3.77
N GLY A 290 22.30 -3.02 -4.87
CA GLY A 290 20.84 -2.97 -4.86
C GLY A 290 20.25 -2.46 -6.16
N TYR A 291 19.03 -1.93 -6.08
CA TYR A 291 18.20 -1.67 -7.26
C TYR A 291 18.00 -0.17 -7.52
N GLY A 292 18.86 0.66 -6.94
CA GLY A 292 18.77 2.12 -6.97
C GLY A 292 19.61 2.81 -8.04
N ASP A 293 20.54 2.12 -8.70
CA ASP A 293 21.58 2.72 -9.54
C ASP A 293 21.02 3.67 -10.62
N TYR A 294 19.92 3.25 -11.27
CA TYR A 294 19.29 4.03 -12.33
C TYR A 294 18.88 5.45 -11.93
N LEU A 295 18.68 5.72 -10.63
CA LEU A 295 18.39 7.07 -10.13
C LEU A 295 19.58 8.03 -10.31
N PHE A 296 20.80 7.54 -10.51
CA PHE A 296 21.99 8.36 -10.70
C PHE A 296 22.27 8.73 -12.17
N ASP A 297 21.45 8.25 -13.11
CA ASP A 297 21.51 8.67 -14.51
C ASP A 297 21.35 10.21 -14.63
N GLN A 298 22.15 10.81 -15.51
CA GLN A 298 22.20 12.26 -15.73
C GLN A 298 20.81 12.86 -16.04
N LYS A 299 19.88 12.11 -16.64
CA LYS A 299 18.52 12.60 -16.90
C LYS A 299 17.75 12.99 -15.64
N PHE A 300 18.11 12.45 -14.47
CA PHE A 300 17.49 12.75 -13.18
C PHE A 300 18.29 13.75 -12.34
N SER A 301 19.33 14.39 -12.90
CA SER A 301 20.16 15.35 -12.17
C SER A 301 19.41 16.62 -11.71
N HIS A 302 18.22 16.86 -12.27
CA HIS A 302 17.32 17.95 -11.87
C HIS A 302 16.55 17.64 -10.58
N ILE A 303 16.51 16.38 -10.16
CA ILE A 303 15.94 15.95 -8.88
C ILE A 303 17.02 16.03 -7.82
N ASP A 304 16.63 16.48 -6.63
CA ASP A 304 17.53 16.62 -5.49
C ASP A 304 18.38 15.37 -5.27
N HIS A 305 19.68 15.61 -5.11
CA HIS A 305 20.66 14.53 -5.00
C HIS A 305 20.46 13.71 -3.73
N GLU A 306 20.12 14.36 -2.62
CA GLU A 306 19.94 13.68 -1.34
C GLU A 306 18.67 12.81 -1.35
N LEU A 307 17.60 13.25 -2.03
CA LEU A 307 16.42 12.43 -2.27
C LEU A 307 16.77 11.15 -3.04
N ARG A 308 17.52 11.29 -4.14
CA ARG A 308 17.96 10.16 -4.96
C ARG A 308 18.85 9.20 -4.16
N ASN A 309 19.78 9.72 -3.36
CA ASN A 309 20.62 8.92 -2.47
C ASN A 309 19.78 8.12 -1.46
N VAL A 310 18.85 8.76 -0.75
CA VAL A 310 18.03 8.08 0.26
C VAL A 310 17.13 7.03 -0.38
N VAL A 311 16.47 7.35 -1.49
CA VAL A 311 15.62 6.37 -2.20
C VAL A 311 16.45 5.19 -2.71
N ALA A 312 17.64 5.43 -3.28
CA ALA A 312 18.53 4.36 -3.71
C ALA A 312 19.01 3.47 -2.54
N LEU A 313 19.34 4.07 -1.39
CA LEU A 313 19.68 3.34 -0.17
C LEU A 313 18.50 2.50 0.36
N CYS A 314 17.26 3.00 0.28
CA CYS A 314 16.08 2.22 0.62
C CYS A 314 15.89 0.99 -0.29
N LEU A 315 16.41 1.04 -1.52
CA LEU A 315 16.43 -0.04 -2.50
C LEU A 315 17.65 -0.98 -2.37
N ASN A 316 18.37 -0.94 -1.25
CA ASN A 316 19.49 -1.85 -1.01
C ASN A 316 19.02 -3.32 -1.00
N TYR A 317 19.83 -4.19 -1.61
CA TYR A 317 19.60 -5.63 -1.63
C TYR A 317 19.53 -6.19 -0.20
N ASN A 318 20.49 -5.80 0.64
CA ASN A 318 20.54 -6.23 2.03
C ASN A 318 19.68 -5.29 2.89
N PRO A 319 18.61 -5.79 3.55
CA PRO A 319 17.73 -4.95 4.36
C PRO A 319 18.45 -4.23 5.50
N THR A 320 19.54 -4.79 6.03
CA THR A 320 20.29 -4.20 7.15
C THR A 320 21.19 -3.04 6.73
N ARG A 321 21.44 -2.90 5.42
CA ARG A 321 22.17 -1.76 4.84
C ARG A 321 21.25 -0.63 4.38
N ARG A 322 19.93 -0.80 4.49
CA ARG A 322 18.97 0.29 4.26
C ARG A 322 19.08 1.34 5.38
N PRO A 323 18.72 2.61 5.12
CA PRO A 323 18.97 3.68 6.07
C PRO A 323 18.07 3.55 7.30
N ALA A 324 18.58 3.92 8.47
CA ALA A 324 17.81 3.90 9.72
C ALA A 324 16.64 4.91 9.66
N MET A 325 15.53 4.60 10.34
CA MET A 325 14.35 5.49 10.39
C MET A 325 14.70 6.92 10.83
N GLN A 326 15.52 7.06 11.86
CA GLN A 326 15.90 8.37 12.40
C GLN A 326 16.71 9.19 11.40
N MET A 327 17.53 8.53 10.57
CA MET A 327 18.27 9.20 9.49
C MET A 327 17.29 9.69 8.42
N ILE A 328 16.37 8.83 7.98
CA ILE A 328 15.37 9.17 6.96
C ILE A 328 14.52 10.36 7.43
N GLU A 329 14.00 10.30 8.65
CA GLU A 329 13.16 11.37 9.22
C GLU A 329 13.92 12.69 9.34
N ALA A 330 15.18 12.65 9.81
CA ALA A 330 16.01 13.85 9.90
C ALA A 330 16.29 14.46 8.52
N THR A 331 16.56 13.63 7.51
CA THR A 331 16.76 14.08 6.13
C THR A 331 15.48 14.67 5.55
N ILE A 332 14.32 14.03 5.74
CA ILE A 332 13.03 14.56 5.28
C ILE A 332 12.75 15.91 5.96
N ALA A 333 12.89 16.01 7.27
CA ALA A 333 12.64 17.24 8.03
C ALA A 333 13.51 18.40 7.56
N LYS A 334 14.79 18.14 7.24
CA LYS A 334 15.71 19.13 6.64
C LYS A 334 15.15 19.69 5.33
N HIS A 335 14.65 18.82 4.44
CA HIS A 335 14.15 19.20 3.11
C HIS A 335 12.74 19.78 3.11
N LEU A 336 11.95 19.51 4.14
CA LEU A 336 10.60 20.07 4.31
C LEU A 336 10.57 21.38 5.09
N THR A 337 11.72 21.94 5.47
CA THR A 337 11.79 23.30 6.03
C THR A 337 11.14 24.33 5.07
N PRO A 338 10.31 25.27 5.57
CA PRO A 338 9.62 26.23 4.71
C PRO A 338 10.59 27.05 3.87
N SER A 339 10.28 27.22 2.58
CA SER A 339 11.13 27.90 1.61
C SER A 339 10.31 28.76 0.63
N PRO A 340 10.91 29.78 -0.01
CA PRO A 340 10.22 30.54 -1.06
C PRO A 340 9.75 29.69 -2.26
N GLU A 341 10.39 28.54 -2.52
CA GLU A 341 10.05 27.62 -3.59
C GLU A 341 8.74 26.85 -3.34
N ASP A 342 8.27 26.84 -2.08
CA ASP A 342 7.06 26.14 -1.67
C ASP A 342 5.84 26.64 -2.45
N ARG A 343 5.80 27.94 -2.81
CA ARG A 343 4.69 28.50 -3.60
C ARG A 343 4.59 27.87 -4.99
N PHE A 344 5.73 27.57 -5.63
CA PHE A 344 5.73 26.89 -6.92
C PHE A 344 5.19 25.47 -6.78
N ALA A 345 5.66 24.74 -5.76
CA ALA A 345 5.20 23.38 -5.47
C ALA A 345 3.70 23.33 -5.15
N GLN A 346 3.19 24.30 -4.36
CA GLN A 346 1.76 24.45 -4.06
C GLN A 346 0.92 24.67 -5.31
N VAL A 347 1.32 25.60 -6.19
CA VAL A 347 0.60 25.88 -7.44
C VAL A 347 0.61 24.65 -8.35
N TRP A 348 1.76 23.98 -8.44
CA TRP A 348 1.87 22.74 -9.20
C TRP A 348 0.91 21.67 -8.66
N ALA A 349 0.92 21.45 -7.35
CA ALA A 349 0.11 20.44 -6.68
C ALA A 349 -1.38 20.72 -6.77
N ALA A 350 -1.82 21.96 -6.53
CA ALA A 350 -3.23 22.33 -6.68
C ALA A 350 -3.72 22.04 -8.10
N ARG A 351 -2.98 22.49 -9.13
CA ARG A 351 -3.32 22.21 -10.54
C ARG A 351 -3.37 20.70 -10.83
N ARG A 352 -2.48 19.92 -10.21
CA ARG A 352 -2.35 18.48 -10.50
C ARG A 352 -3.39 17.65 -9.78
N PHE A 353 -3.60 17.90 -8.50
CA PHE A 353 -4.39 17.09 -7.59
C PHE A 353 -5.85 17.53 -7.50
N ASP A 354 -6.16 18.84 -7.68
CA ASP A 354 -7.55 19.34 -7.73
C ASP A 354 -8.26 19.07 -9.06
N GLY A 355 -7.50 18.77 -10.12
CA GLY A 355 -8.06 18.67 -11.47
C GLY A 355 -8.64 20.00 -11.97
N PRO A 356 -9.26 20.01 -13.15
CA PRO A 356 -9.99 21.20 -13.62
C PRO A 356 -11.24 21.41 -12.73
N SER A 357 -11.55 22.67 -12.39
CA SER A 357 -12.78 22.99 -11.67
C SER A 357 -14.00 22.40 -12.42
N PRO A 358 -14.99 21.83 -11.71
CA PRO A 358 -16.20 21.35 -12.35
C PRO A 358 -16.85 22.48 -13.17
N PRO A 359 -17.47 22.18 -14.33
CA PRO A 359 -18.17 23.19 -15.10
C PRO A 359 -19.25 23.83 -14.23
N PRO A 360 -19.46 25.16 -14.35
CA PRO A 360 -20.51 25.83 -13.59
C PRO A 360 -21.85 25.14 -13.84
N PRO A 361 -22.72 25.01 -12.82
CA PRO A 361 -24.03 24.43 -13.01
C PRO A 361 -24.77 25.20 -14.13
N PRO A 362 -25.56 24.49 -14.97
CA PRO A 362 -26.35 25.15 -15.99
C PRO A 362 -27.19 26.25 -15.32
N LYS A 363 -27.15 27.45 -15.89
CA LYS A 363 -27.99 28.56 -15.42
C LYS A 363 -29.43 28.05 -15.44
N ALA A 364 -30.09 28.08 -14.28
CA ALA A 364 -31.52 27.83 -14.22
C ALA A 364 -32.20 28.86 -15.15
N GLU A 365 -32.88 28.36 -16.17
CA GLU A 365 -33.71 29.16 -17.07
C GLU A 365 -35.00 29.60 -16.40
#